data_AF-A0A8I0U8F5-F1
#
_entry.id   AF-A0A8I0U8F5-F1
#
_cell.length_a   1.000
_cell.length_b   1.000
_cell.length_c   1.000
_cell.angle_alpha   90.00
_cell.angle_beta   90.00
_cell.angle_gamma   90.00
#
_symmetry.space_group_name_H-M   'P 1'
#
loop_
_entity.id
_entity.type
_entity.pdbx_description
1 polymer ?
#
loop_
_entity_poly.entity_id
_entity_poly.type
_entity_poly.pdbx_seq_one_letter_code
_entity_poly.pdbx_strand_id
1 'polypeptide(L)'
;MDGIQQAINNLNTISGTAVPVATAQAVNRVAVRAIGRSVKRVSGETQLQQKLIRQRVRLRRASSKQTVPRARLFVNRGNLPAIALGAAKVQLSRKRRDKNGRGSVLKIGRFKFEDAFIQQLANGRWHVMQRTSNSRYPIDVVKIPLVTPLTQAFTDETESLLKSDMPKELGQALKNQLRLYIKARLP
;
A
#
# COMPACT_ATOMS: atom_id res chain seq x y z
N MET A 1 23.85 -49.84 2.81
CA MET A 1 22.98 -49.17 1.80
C MET A 1 21.90 -48.29 2.44
N ASP A 2 21.43 -48.61 3.64
CA ASP A 2 20.31 -47.90 4.29
C ASP A 2 20.56 -46.43 4.63
N GLY A 3 21.81 -46.05 4.99
CA GLY A 3 22.14 -44.66 5.30
C GLY A 3 22.03 -43.70 4.11
N ILE A 4 22.31 -44.18 2.90
CA ILE A 4 22.17 -43.40 1.67
C ILE A 4 20.68 -43.19 1.36
N GLN A 5 19.88 -44.25 1.48
CA GLN A 5 18.42 -44.18 1.28
C GLN A 5 17.78 -43.20 2.27
N GLN A 6 18.23 -43.21 3.52
CA GLN A 6 17.75 -42.30 4.57
C GLN A 6 18.16 -40.85 4.30
N ALA A 7 19.39 -40.62 3.83
CA ALA A 7 19.84 -39.30 3.41
C ALA A 7 19.00 -38.76 2.24
N ILE A 8 18.71 -39.59 1.23
CA ILE A 8 17.84 -39.24 0.10
C ILE A 8 16.43 -38.86 0.58
N ASN A 9 15.83 -39.65 1.47
CA ASN A 9 14.50 -39.37 2.02
C ASN A 9 14.48 -38.05 2.83
N ASN A 10 15.54 -37.75 3.57
CA ASN A 10 15.70 -36.49 4.28
C ASN A 10 15.81 -35.30 3.32
N LEU A 11 16.57 -35.43 2.23
CA LEU A 11 16.68 -34.38 1.22
C LEU A 11 15.35 -34.15 0.50
N ASN A 12 14.62 -35.22 0.17
CA ASN A 12 13.31 -35.13 -0.47
C ASN A 12 12.27 -34.45 0.43
N THR A 13 12.27 -34.73 1.73
CA THR A 13 11.36 -34.08 2.69
C THR A 13 11.71 -32.60 2.89
N ILE A 14 12.99 -32.25 2.99
CA ILE A 14 13.44 -30.86 3.05
C ILE A 14 13.02 -30.10 1.79
N SER A 15 13.28 -30.67 0.61
CA SER A 15 12.91 -30.09 -0.69
C SER A 15 11.39 -29.91 -0.83
N GLY A 16 10.61 -30.93 -0.46
CA GLY A 16 9.16 -30.91 -0.61
C GLY A 16 8.39 -30.09 0.42
N THR A 17 8.97 -29.82 1.60
CA THR A 17 8.26 -29.14 2.70
C THR A 17 8.99 -27.91 3.22
N ALA A 18 10.23 -28.06 3.69
CA ALA A 18 10.97 -27.00 4.34
C ALA A 18 11.27 -25.83 3.37
N VAL A 19 11.62 -26.14 2.12
CA VAL A 19 11.92 -25.12 1.10
C VAL A 19 10.65 -24.32 0.70
N PRO A 20 9.51 -24.94 0.36
CA PRO A 20 8.25 -24.21 0.10
C PRO A 20 7.77 -23.37 1.28
N VAL A 21 7.95 -23.85 2.52
CA VAL A 21 7.59 -23.08 3.72
C VAL A 21 8.50 -21.88 3.91
N ALA A 22 9.82 -22.07 3.80
CA ALA A 22 10.79 -20.98 3.91
C ALA A 22 10.59 -19.91 2.82
N THR A 23 10.36 -20.35 1.58
CA THR A 23 10.12 -19.44 0.45
C THR A 23 8.82 -18.65 0.63
N ALA A 24 7.73 -19.30 1.03
CA ALA A 24 6.48 -18.60 1.36
C ALA A 24 6.68 -17.56 2.47
N GLN A 25 7.45 -17.89 3.52
CA GLN A 25 7.75 -16.96 4.61
C GLN A 25 8.55 -15.75 4.14
N ALA A 26 9.62 -15.98 3.38
CA ALA A 26 10.46 -14.90 2.86
C ALA A 26 9.70 -13.96 1.93
N VAL A 27 8.94 -14.52 0.97
CA VAL A 27 8.12 -13.74 0.04
C VAL A 27 7.09 -12.89 0.80
N ASN A 28 6.44 -13.46 1.82
CA ASN A 28 5.49 -12.72 2.66
C ASN A 28 6.14 -11.59 3.45
N ARG A 29 7.35 -11.80 4.01
CA ARG A 29 8.09 -10.75 4.74
C ARG A 29 8.50 -9.60 3.82
N VAL A 30 9.06 -9.92 2.65
CA VAL A 30 9.45 -8.92 1.64
C VAL A 30 8.22 -8.15 1.17
N ALA A 31 7.09 -8.83 0.90
CA ALA A 31 5.85 -8.18 0.48
C ALA A 31 5.33 -7.18 1.54
N VAL A 32 5.33 -7.55 2.83
CA VAL A 32 4.93 -6.64 3.91
C VAL A 32 5.89 -5.44 4.02
N ARG A 33 7.20 -5.67 3.87
CA ARG A 33 8.20 -4.61 3.87
C ARG A 33 8.02 -3.65 2.68
N ALA A 34 7.70 -4.19 1.49
CA ALA A 34 7.40 -3.40 0.30
C ALA A 34 6.20 -2.48 0.52
N ILE A 35 5.09 -3.00 1.08
CA ILE A 35 3.94 -2.16 1.46
C ILE A 35 4.39 -1.03 2.40
N GLY A 36 5.19 -1.33 3.41
CA GLY A 36 5.70 -0.34 4.36
C GLY A 36 6.51 0.77 3.68
N ARG A 37 7.49 0.41 2.84
CA ARG A 37 8.35 1.37 2.14
C ARG A 37 7.58 2.19 1.12
N SER A 38 6.77 1.55 0.26
CA SER A 38 5.95 2.24 -0.75
C SER A 38 4.96 3.20 -0.10
N VAL A 39 4.26 2.79 0.96
CA VAL A 39 3.32 3.67 1.67
C VAL A 39 4.04 4.89 2.26
N LYS A 40 5.23 4.71 2.82
CA LYS A 40 6.02 5.81 3.37
C LYS A 40 6.47 6.78 2.27
N ARG A 41 6.96 6.27 1.14
CA ARG A 41 7.37 7.07 -0.02
C ARG A 41 6.21 7.90 -0.58
N VAL A 42 5.07 7.27 -0.85
CA VAL A 42 3.86 7.94 -1.36
C VAL A 42 3.34 8.98 -0.37
N SER A 43 3.38 8.68 0.93
CA SER A 43 2.99 9.64 1.98
C SER A 43 3.89 10.88 1.99
N GLY A 44 5.20 10.71 1.75
CA GLY A 44 6.14 11.82 1.60
C GLY A 44 5.88 12.66 0.34
N GLU A 45 5.65 12.01 -0.80
CA GLU A 45 5.41 12.70 -2.08
C GLU A 45 4.07 13.45 -2.09
N THR A 46 3.02 12.83 -1.57
CA THR A 46 1.65 13.37 -1.64
C THR A 46 1.18 14.06 -0.38
N GLN A 47 1.95 14.00 0.70
CA GLN A 47 1.60 14.54 2.03
C GLN A 47 0.31 13.94 2.62
N LEU A 48 -0.12 12.79 2.11
CA LEU A 48 -1.27 12.04 2.61
C LEU A 48 -0.90 11.19 3.82
N GLN A 49 -1.88 10.92 4.68
CA GLN A 49 -1.69 10.01 5.80
C GLN A 49 -1.46 8.57 5.31
N GLN A 50 -0.46 7.89 5.89
CA GLN A 50 -0.13 6.50 5.56
C GLN A 50 -1.31 5.54 5.72
N LYS A 51 -2.21 5.81 6.68
CA LYS A 51 -3.43 4.99 6.90
C LYS A 51 -4.32 4.96 5.66
N LEU A 52 -4.57 6.10 5.01
CA LEU A 52 -5.41 6.20 3.81
C LEU A 52 -4.78 5.47 2.62
N ILE A 53 -3.45 5.56 2.49
CA ILE A 53 -2.71 4.86 1.44
C ILE A 53 -2.75 3.35 1.69
N ARG A 54 -2.50 2.91 2.93
CA ARG A 54 -2.48 1.48 3.31
C ARG A 54 -3.85 0.82 3.09
N GLN A 55 -4.96 1.53 3.33
CA GLN A 55 -6.32 1.01 3.07
C GLN A 55 -6.57 0.65 1.59
N ARG A 56 -5.79 1.21 0.67
CA ARG A 56 -5.91 0.93 -0.78
C ARG A 56 -5.18 -0.33 -1.20
N VAL A 57 -4.42 -0.94 -0.29
CA VAL A 57 -3.53 -2.05 -0.58
C VAL A 57 -4.07 -3.32 0.07
N ARG A 58 -4.22 -4.38 -0.72
CA ARG A 58 -4.59 -5.70 -0.23
C ARG A 58 -3.47 -6.69 -0.54
N LEU A 59 -2.97 -7.36 0.49
CA LEU A 59 -1.96 -8.41 0.37
C LEU A 59 -2.62 -9.78 0.39
N ARG A 60 -2.48 -10.52 -0.70
CA ARG A 60 -2.75 -11.96 -0.71
C ARG A 60 -1.44 -12.71 -0.49
N ARG A 61 -1.31 -13.36 0.66
CA ARG A 61 -0.08 -14.02 1.09
C ARG A 61 0.24 -15.25 0.25
N ALA A 62 1.54 -15.54 0.14
CA ALA A 62 2.06 -16.78 -0.38
C ALA A 62 1.73 -17.94 0.57
N SER A 63 1.42 -19.11 0.00
CA SER A 63 1.16 -20.36 0.71
C SER A 63 2.19 -21.41 0.28
N SER A 64 2.64 -22.23 1.23
CA SER A 64 3.55 -23.36 0.98
C SER A 64 2.88 -24.53 0.27
N LYS A 65 1.54 -24.58 0.26
CA LYS A 65 0.77 -25.60 -0.48
C LYS A 65 0.82 -25.41 -1.99
N GLN A 66 1.33 -24.27 -2.46
CA GLN A 66 1.40 -23.93 -3.86
C GLN A 66 2.78 -24.29 -4.40
N THR A 67 2.84 -24.91 -5.58
CA THR A 67 4.10 -25.36 -6.22
C THR A 67 5.14 -24.25 -6.31
N VAL A 68 4.70 -23.01 -6.56
CA VAL A 68 5.53 -21.81 -6.49
C VAL A 68 4.87 -20.80 -5.54
N PRO A 69 5.42 -20.59 -4.33
CA PRO A 69 4.89 -19.63 -3.38
C PRO A 69 4.99 -18.19 -3.90
N ARG A 70 3.84 -17.55 -4.13
CA ARG A 70 3.74 -16.17 -4.65
C ARG A 70 2.79 -15.33 -3.81
N ALA A 71 3.24 -14.14 -3.42
CA ALA A 71 2.38 -13.12 -2.84
C ALA A 71 1.87 -12.20 -3.95
N ARG A 72 0.63 -11.72 -3.82
CA ARG A 72 0.05 -10.72 -4.73
C ARG A 72 -0.35 -9.46 -3.97
N LEU A 73 0.06 -8.32 -4.49
CA LEU A 73 -0.34 -7.01 -4.00
C LEU A 73 -1.39 -6.43 -4.95
N PHE A 74 -2.56 -6.10 -4.42
CA PHE A 74 -3.60 -5.39 -5.16
C PHE A 74 -3.65 -3.95 -4.65
N VAL A 75 -3.49 -2.98 -5.55
CA VAL A 75 -3.43 -1.55 -5.20
C VAL A 75 -4.52 -0.78 -5.94
N ASN A 76 -5.42 -0.15 -5.19
CA ASN A 76 -6.44 0.74 -5.75
C ASN A 76 -5.81 2.10 -6.11
N ARG A 77 -5.36 2.20 -7.36
CA ARG A 77 -4.62 3.37 -7.89
C ARG A 77 -5.45 4.61 -8.21
N GLY A 78 -6.78 4.54 -8.11
CA GLY A 78 -7.65 5.68 -8.42
C GLY A 78 -7.40 6.89 -7.50
N ASN A 79 -7.61 8.10 -8.02
CA ASN A 79 -7.42 9.35 -7.28
C ASN A 79 -8.23 9.39 -5.97
N LEU A 80 -7.74 10.12 -4.98
CA LEU A 80 -8.42 10.27 -3.68
C LEU A 80 -9.34 11.50 -3.72
N PRO A 81 -10.64 11.36 -3.47
CA PRO A 81 -11.50 12.53 -3.33
C PRO A 81 -11.12 13.29 -2.06
N ALA A 82 -11.09 14.63 -2.13
CA ALA A 82 -10.64 15.47 -1.02
C ALA A 82 -11.47 15.28 0.26
N ILE A 83 -12.73 14.87 0.16
CA ILE A 83 -13.59 14.56 1.31
C ILE A 83 -13.02 13.43 2.18
N ALA A 84 -12.27 12.49 1.60
CA ALA A 84 -11.67 11.37 2.33
C ALA A 84 -10.43 11.77 3.15
N LEU A 85 -9.97 13.02 3.05
CA LEU A 85 -8.86 13.54 3.87
C LEU A 85 -9.25 13.74 5.33
N GLY A 86 -10.54 13.95 5.63
CA GLY A 86 -11.05 14.10 7.00
C GLY A 86 -12.01 15.27 7.16
N ALA A 87 -12.09 15.80 8.38
CA ALA A 87 -12.98 16.90 8.72
C ALA A 87 -12.59 18.19 7.98
N ALA A 88 -13.58 18.81 7.35
CA ALA A 88 -13.41 20.04 6.59
C ALA A 88 -13.79 21.26 7.44
N LYS A 89 -13.05 22.35 7.26
CA LYS A 89 -13.28 23.64 7.93
C LYS A 89 -13.17 24.76 6.90
N VAL A 90 -14.12 25.67 6.89
CA VAL A 90 -14.04 26.87 6.02
C VAL A 90 -13.24 27.93 6.76
N GLN A 91 -12.18 28.43 6.12
CA GLN A 91 -11.48 29.62 6.58
C GLN A 91 -11.97 30.83 5.79
N LEU A 92 -12.68 31.72 6.48
CA LEU A 92 -13.19 32.95 5.88
C LEU A 92 -12.05 33.93 5.59
N SER A 93 -12.14 34.62 4.44
CA SER A 93 -11.28 35.77 4.17
C SER A 93 -11.65 36.95 5.08
N ARG A 94 -10.63 37.70 5.52
CA ARG A 94 -10.79 38.92 6.33
C ARG A 94 -10.47 40.19 5.54
N LYS A 95 -10.21 40.10 4.24
CA LYS A 95 -9.90 41.28 3.41
C LYS A 95 -11.15 42.09 3.17
N ARG A 96 -11.07 43.42 3.34
CA ARG A 96 -12.22 44.35 3.18
C ARG A 96 -12.89 44.31 1.80
N ARG A 97 -12.16 43.89 0.76
CA ARG A 97 -12.65 43.72 -0.61
C ARG A 97 -13.47 42.43 -0.84
N ASP A 98 -13.30 41.45 0.04
CA ASP A 98 -13.87 40.13 -0.11
C ASP A 98 -15.27 40.10 0.52
N LYS A 99 -16.31 40.31 -0.29
CA LYS A 99 -17.72 40.27 0.13
C LYS A 99 -18.32 38.87 -0.04
N ASN A 100 -19.33 38.52 0.78
CA ASN A 100 -20.07 37.26 0.71
C ASN A 100 -19.20 36.00 0.73
N GLY A 101 -18.11 36.01 1.51
CA GLY A 101 -17.21 34.87 1.62
C GLY A 101 -16.35 34.60 0.38
N ARG A 102 -16.28 35.52 -0.59
CA ARG A 102 -15.30 35.44 -1.69
C ARG A 102 -13.87 35.34 -1.15
N GLY A 103 -13.01 34.55 -1.79
CA GLY A 103 -11.65 34.29 -1.30
C GLY A 103 -11.56 33.47 -0.01
N SER A 104 -12.68 32.92 0.48
CA SER A 104 -12.65 31.92 1.55
C SER A 104 -12.12 30.60 1.03
N VAL A 105 -11.41 29.87 1.88
CA VAL A 105 -10.68 28.66 1.50
C VAL A 105 -11.19 27.48 2.33
N LEU A 106 -11.51 26.38 1.67
CA LEU A 106 -11.86 25.14 2.34
C LEU A 106 -10.57 24.42 2.77
N LYS A 107 -10.43 24.20 4.07
CA LYS A 107 -9.30 23.48 4.66
C LYS A 107 -9.71 22.09 5.07
N ILE A 108 -8.94 21.09 4.63
CA ILE A 108 -9.15 19.69 5.02
C ILE A 108 -7.79 19.11 5.41
N GLY A 109 -7.59 18.93 6.71
CA GLY A 109 -6.27 18.60 7.25
C GLY A 109 -5.23 19.65 6.85
N ARG A 110 -4.19 19.21 6.13
CA ARG A 110 -3.08 20.06 5.65
C ARG A 110 -3.39 20.75 4.32
N PHE A 111 -4.41 20.29 3.59
CA PHE A 111 -4.74 20.78 2.26
C PHE A 111 -5.66 21.99 2.32
N LYS A 112 -5.49 22.87 1.34
CA LYS A 112 -6.28 24.09 1.13
C LYS A 112 -6.85 24.01 -0.27
N PHE A 113 -8.16 24.21 -0.39
CA PHE A 113 -8.88 24.21 -1.66
C PHE A 113 -9.59 25.55 -1.80
N GLU A 114 -9.15 26.32 -2.79
CA GLU A 114 -9.72 27.62 -3.14
C GLU A 114 -10.98 27.43 -3.98
N ASP A 115 -11.98 28.29 -3.79
CA ASP A 115 -13.28 28.21 -4.48
C ASP A 115 -13.94 26.82 -4.40
N ALA A 116 -13.69 26.14 -3.28
CA ALA A 116 -14.20 24.82 -2.98
C ALA A 116 -15.25 24.85 -1.88
N PHE A 117 -16.24 23.99 -2.01
CA PHE A 117 -17.36 23.88 -1.07
C PHE A 117 -17.80 22.43 -0.93
N ILE A 118 -18.60 22.14 0.09
CA ILE A 118 -19.11 20.80 0.36
C ILE A 118 -20.57 20.75 -0.07
N GLN A 119 -20.90 19.76 -0.90
CA GLN A 119 -22.26 19.53 -1.37
C GLN A 119 -22.59 18.05 -1.37
N GLN A 120 -23.83 17.72 -1.02
CA GLN A 120 -24.39 16.40 -1.20
C GLN A 120 -24.87 16.27 -2.65
N LEU A 121 -24.39 15.25 -3.36
CA LEU A 121 -24.84 14.92 -4.71
C LEU A 121 -26.19 14.21 -4.68
N ALA A 122 -26.85 14.11 -5.84
CA ALA A 122 -28.12 13.40 -6.00
C ALA A 122 -28.06 11.91 -5.57
N ASN A 123 -26.85 11.33 -5.53
CA ASN A 123 -26.60 9.98 -5.03
C ASN A 123 -26.50 9.89 -3.49
N GLY A 124 -26.75 10.98 -2.76
CA GLY A 124 -26.68 11.07 -1.30
C GLY A 124 -25.26 11.17 -0.72
N ARG A 125 -24.21 11.16 -1.55
CA ARG A 125 -22.81 11.22 -1.07
C ARG A 125 -22.35 12.66 -0.97
N TRP A 126 -21.69 12.99 0.14
CA TRP A 126 -21.01 14.26 0.33
C TRP A 126 -19.69 14.31 -0.43
N HIS A 127 -19.49 15.38 -1.18
CA HIS A 127 -18.27 15.63 -1.91
C HIS A 127 -17.78 17.05 -1.70
N VAL A 128 -16.46 17.20 -1.79
CA VAL A 128 -15.83 18.50 -1.96
C VAL A 128 -15.86 18.81 -3.44
N MET A 129 -16.56 19.87 -3.80
CA MET A 129 -16.65 20.39 -5.14
C MET A 129 -15.80 21.65 -5.25
N GLN A 130 -15.28 21.91 -6.44
CA GLN A 130 -14.57 23.14 -6.76
C GLN A 130 -15.06 23.67 -8.08
N ARG A 131 -15.18 25.00 -8.15
CA ARG A 131 -15.49 25.65 -9.41
C ARG A 131 -14.19 25.79 -10.22
N THR A 132 -14.11 25.12 -11.37
CA THR A 132 -12.90 25.07 -12.21
C THR A 132 -12.76 26.31 -13.10
N SER A 133 -13.87 26.87 -13.59
CA SER A 133 -13.88 28.00 -14.52
C SER A 133 -15.16 28.84 -14.41
N ASN A 134 -15.28 29.87 -15.26
CA ASN A 134 -16.46 30.74 -15.33
C ASN A 134 -17.54 30.25 -16.32
N SER A 135 -17.38 29.06 -16.92
CA SER A 135 -18.39 28.51 -17.82
C SER A 135 -19.70 28.17 -17.07
N ARG A 136 -20.73 27.72 -17.81
CA ARG A 136 -22.05 27.44 -17.23
C ARG A 136 -22.06 26.21 -16.29
N TYR A 137 -21.24 25.20 -16.56
CA TYR A 137 -21.17 23.97 -15.76
C TYR A 137 -19.74 23.54 -15.38
N PRO A 138 -18.96 24.36 -14.66
CA PRO A 138 -17.57 24.04 -14.34
C PRO A 138 -17.44 23.67 -12.87
N ILE A 139 -18.20 22.68 -12.40
CA ILE A 139 -18.14 22.22 -11.01
C ILE A 139 -17.70 20.76 -11.02
N ASP A 140 -16.53 20.50 -10.46
CA ASP A 140 -15.95 19.17 -10.40
C ASP A 140 -15.66 18.74 -8.97
N VAL A 141 -15.62 17.43 -8.76
CA VAL A 141 -15.16 16.85 -7.50
C VAL A 141 -13.65 17.02 -7.39
N VAL A 142 -13.21 17.63 -6.29
CA VAL A 142 -11.79 17.80 -6.01
C VAL A 142 -11.15 16.45 -5.72
N LYS A 143 -10.11 16.13 -6.51
CA LYS A 143 -9.38 14.86 -6.45
C LYS A 143 -7.90 15.13 -6.30
N ILE A 144 -7.25 14.31 -5.48
CA ILE A 144 -5.80 14.32 -5.31
C ILE A 144 -5.23 13.24 -6.23
N PRO A 145 -4.28 13.58 -7.13
CA PRO A 145 -3.69 12.63 -8.04
C PRO A 145 -2.89 11.58 -7.27
N LEU A 146 -3.25 10.31 -7.43
CA LEU A 146 -2.54 9.20 -6.78
C LEU A 146 -2.08 8.10 -7.74
N VAL A 147 -2.54 8.10 -8.99
CA VAL A 147 -2.25 7.02 -9.93
C VAL A 147 -0.74 6.83 -10.11
N THR A 148 -0.04 7.90 -10.48
CA THR A 148 1.40 7.92 -10.72
C THR A 148 2.23 7.60 -9.48
N PRO A 149 2.08 8.30 -8.34
CA PRO A 149 2.92 8.03 -7.16
C PRO A 149 2.68 6.63 -6.61
N LEU A 150 1.44 6.11 -6.62
CA LEU A 150 1.18 4.73 -6.21
C LEU A 150 1.82 3.73 -7.17
N THR A 151 1.70 3.93 -8.48
CA THR A 151 2.24 2.97 -9.45
C THR A 151 3.75 2.92 -9.36
N GLN A 152 4.42 4.07 -9.37
CA GLN A 152 5.89 4.14 -9.32
C GLN A 152 6.42 3.59 -8.00
N ALA A 153 5.92 4.08 -6.86
CA ALA A 153 6.43 3.67 -5.57
C ALA A 153 6.20 2.17 -5.25
N PHE A 154 5.11 1.56 -5.74
CA PHE A 154 4.92 0.12 -5.55
C PHE A 154 5.79 -0.70 -6.49
N THR A 155 5.91 -0.33 -7.77
CA THR A 155 6.78 -1.05 -8.71
C THR A 155 8.24 -0.96 -8.26
N ASP A 156 8.78 0.24 -8.07
CA ASP A 156 10.19 0.47 -7.74
C ASP A 156 10.61 -0.23 -6.44
N GLU A 157 9.83 -0.07 -5.36
CA GLU A 157 10.18 -0.62 -4.05
C GLU A 157 10.05 -2.14 -4.03
N THR A 158 9.09 -2.72 -4.76
CA THR A 158 9.01 -4.18 -4.86
C THR A 158 10.22 -4.75 -5.59
N GLU A 159 10.63 -4.17 -6.72
CA GLU A 159 11.81 -4.62 -7.44
C GLU A 159 13.10 -4.43 -6.63
N SER A 160 13.23 -3.29 -5.96
CA SER A 160 14.38 -2.97 -5.11
C SER A 160 14.52 -3.99 -3.97
N LEU A 161 13.43 -4.23 -3.22
CA LEU A 161 13.43 -5.17 -2.10
C LEU A 161 13.57 -6.63 -2.53
N LEU A 162 13.05 -6.99 -3.71
CA LEU A 162 13.28 -8.31 -4.26
C LEU A 162 14.76 -8.55 -4.56
N LYS A 163 15.51 -7.53 -4.99
CA LYS A 163 16.95 -7.65 -5.22
C LYS A 163 17.75 -7.62 -3.91
N SER A 164 17.44 -6.71 -2.99
CA SER A 164 18.25 -6.47 -1.79
C SER A 164 17.95 -7.41 -0.62
N ASP A 165 16.67 -7.65 -0.33
CA ASP A 165 16.22 -8.24 0.94
C ASP A 165 15.77 -9.68 0.78
N MET A 166 15.27 -10.05 -0.38
CA MET A 166 14.76 -11.40 -0.64
C MET A 166 15.80 -12.50 -0.41
N PRO A 167 17.06 -12.39 -0.88
CA PRO A 167 18.09 -13.41 -0.59
C PRO A 167 18.37 -13.57 0.90
N LYS A 168 18.37 -12.45 1.64
CA LYS A 168 18.60 -12.42 3.10
C LYS A 168 17.45 -13.08 3.85
N GLU A 169 16.21 -12.72 3.49
CA GLU A 169 15.00 -13.28 4.11
C GLU A 169 14.83 -14.77 3.79
N LEU A 170 15.16 -15.20 2.56
CA LEU A 170 15.19 -16.61 2.18
C LEU A 170 16.24 -17.39 2.97
N GLY A 171 17.49 -16.90 3.00
CA GLY A 171 18.57 -17.55 3.74
C GLY A 171 18.22 -17.72 5.21
N GLN A 172 17.66 -16.67 5.83
CA GLN A 172 17.23 -16.73 7.22
C GLN A 172 16.06 -17.69 7.44
N ALA A 173 15.06 -17.67 6.55
CA ALA A 173 13.92 -18.57 6.64
C ALA A 173 14.34 -20.04 6.46
N LEU A 174 15.21 -20.34 5.50
CA LEU A 174 15.73 -21.67 5.23
C LEU A 174 16.55 -22.20 6.42
N LYS A 175 17.49 -21.40 6.95
CA LYS A 175 18.26 -21.77 8.16
C LYS A 175 17.33 -22.13 9.31
N ASN A 176 16.27 -21.36 9.50
CA ASN A 176 15.34 -21.60 10.60
C ASN A 176 14.49 -22.86 10.36
N GLN A 177 14.03 -23.12 9.12
CA GLN A 177 13.32 -24.36 8.78
C GLN A 177 14.21 -25.60 8.93
N LEU A 178 15.47 -25.53 8.50
CA LEU A 178 16.45 -26.61 8.70
C LEU A 178 16.71 -26.87 10.18
N ARG A 179 16.86 -25.82 10.99
CA ARG A 179 17.00 -25.94 12.44
C ARG A 179 15.79 -26.66 13.05
N LEU A 180 14.58 -26.30 12.65
CA LEU A 180 13.35 -26.96 13.14
C LEU A 180 13.28 -28.42 12.69
N TYR A 181 13.63 -28.71 11.43
CA TYR A 181 13.66 -30.06 10.89
C TYR A 181 14.64 -30.96 11.66
N ILE A 182 15.87 -30.47 11.88
CA ILE A 182 16.92 -31.18 12.63
C ILE A 182 16.50 -31.38 14.09
N LYS A 183 15.98 -30.33 14.75
CA LYS A 183 15.50 -30.41 16.14
C LYS A 183 14.37 -31.43 16.31
N ALA A 184 13.49 -31.58 15.32
CA ALA A 184 12.39 -32.55 15.39
C ALA A 184 12.85 -34.01 15.22
N ARG A 185 14.10 -34.24 14.78
CA ARG A 185 14.65 -35.57 14.47
C ARG A 185 15.79 -36.00 15.38
N LEU A 186 16.44 -35.06 16.07
CA LEU A 186 17.39 -35.34 17.13
C LEU A 186 16.62 -35.59 18.44
N PRO A 187 16.95 -36.65 19.21
CA PRO A 187 16.37 -36.90 20.52
C PRO A 187 16.71 -35.80 21.53
#